data_AF-A0A6G4U7U8-F1
#
_entry.id   AF-A0A6G4U7U8-F1
#
_cell.length_a   1.000
_cell.length_b   1.000
_cell.length_c   1.000
_cell.angle_alpha   90.00
_cell.angle_beta   90.00
_cell.angle_gamma   90.00
#
_symmetry.space_group_name_H-M   'P 1'
#
loop_
_entity.id
_entity.type
_entity.pdbx_description
1 polymer ?
#
loop_
_entity_poly.entity_id
_entity_poly.type
_entity_poly.pdbx_seq_one_letter_code
_entity_poly.pdbx_strand_id
1 'polypeptide(L)'
;PGGANEPTLPFVFRASVARPDDVLLLAGPGLAEPLRGQPALADRLAERWHDTPPPGLAAFLADVQLRAKGYADDRTAAAVWES
;
A
#
# COMPACT_ATOMS: atom_id res chain seq x y z
N PRO A 1 -22.46 -15.23 12.59
CA PRO A 1 -21.69 -16.29 11.89
C PRO A 1 -22.05 -16.30 10.39
N GLY A 2 -21.26 -15.60 9.57
CA GLY A 2 -21.39 -15.58 8.10
C GLY A 2 -20.76 -16.82 7.48
N GLY A 3 -21.42 -17.38 6.47
CA GLY A 3 -21.22 -18.74 5.97
C GLY A 3 -19.94 -18.97 5.16
N ALA A 4 -19.38 -20.16 5.34
CA ALA A 4 -18.20 -20.71 4.70
C ALA A 4 -18.43 -21.14 3.23
N ASN A 5 -18.95 -20.26 2.38
CA ASN A 5 -19.06 -20.57 0.94
C ASN A 5 -19.14 -19.32 0.03
N GLU A 6 -18.20 -18.39 0.19
CA GLU A 6 -17.85 -17.50 -0.93
C GLU A 6 -16.80 -18.23 -1.79
N PRO A 7 -17.00 -18.38 -3.12
CA PRO A 7 -15.99 -18.97 -3.96
C PRO A 7 -14.73 -18.11 -3.88
N THR A 8 -13.65 -18.67 -3.32
CA THR A 8 -12.33 -18.06 -3.39
C THR A 8 -11.97 -17.98 -4.86
N LEU A 9 -11.85 -16.76 -5.39
CA LEU A 9 -11.30 -16.55 -6.72
C LEU A 9 -9.95 -17.29 -6.80
N PRO A 10 -9.64 -17.97 -7.93
CA PRO A 10 -8.35 -18.64 -8.08
C PRO A 10 -7.22 -17.63 -7.88
N PHE A 11 -6.08 -18.06 -7.33
CA PHE A 11 -4.92 -17.20 -7.21
C PHE A 11 -4.46 -16.76 -8.60
N VAL A 12 -4.48 -15.45 -8.86
CA VAL A 12 -4.05 -14.86 -10.13
C VAL A 12 -2.82 -14.02 -9.89
N PHE A 13 -1.72 -14.35 -10.58
CA PHE A 13 -0.57 -13.46 -10.66
C PHE A 13 -0.92 -12.22 -11.48
N ARG A 14 -0.58 -11.03 -10.96
CA ARG A 14 -0.62 -9.78 -11.71
C ARG A 14 0.80 -9.26 -11.88
N ALA A 15 1.29 -9.25 -13.12
CA ALA A 15 2.55 -8.59 -13.44
C ALA A 15 2.34 -7.08 -13.59
N SER A 16 3.23 -6.29 -13.00
CA SER A 16 3.33 -4.83 -13.23
C SER A 16 4.76 -4.53 -13.63
N VAL A 17 4.93 -3.65 -14.62
CA VAL A 17 6.25 -3.18 -15.07
C VAL A 17 6.46 -1.80 -14.49
N ALA A 18 7.44 -1.68 -13.60
CA ALA A 18 7.83 -0.43 -12.96
C ALA A 18 8.88 0.31 -13.82
N ARG A 19 8.92 1.64 -13.70
CA ARG A 19 9.93 2.53 -14.28
C ARG A 19 11.02 2.82 -13.24
N PRO A 20 12.18 3.35 -13.66
CA PRO A 20 13.13 3.93 -12.70
C PRO A 20 12.41 4.91 -11.77
N ASP A 21 12.75 4.85 -10.49
CA ASP A 21 12.17 5.65 -9.39
C ASP A 21 10.70 5.31 -9.03
N ASP A 22 10.08 4.29 -9.66
CA ASP A 22 8.76 3.81 -9.24
C ASP A 22 8.85 2.98 -7.95
N VAL A 23 7.74 2.98 -7.21
CA VAL A 23 7.51 2.11 -6.06
C VAL A 23 6.33 1.21 -6.33
N LEU A 24 6.55 -0.10 -6.33
CA LEU A 24 5.48 -1.10 -6.38
C LEU A 24 5.00 -1.39 -4.95
N LEU A 25 3.74 -1.07 -4.66
CA LEU A 25 3.11 -1.32 -3.36
C LEU A 25 2.06 -2.45 -3.47
N LEU A 26 2.25 -3.51 -2.70
CA LEU A 26 1.21 -4.48 -2.36
C LEU A 26 0.61 -4.09 -1.01
N ALA A 27 -0.71 -3.88 -0.97
CA ALA A 27 -1.42 -3.43 0.21
C ALA A 27 -2.67 -4.28 0.50
N GLY A 28 -2.88 -4.60 1.78
CA GLY A 28 -4.14 -5.14 2.27
C GLY A 28 -5.25 -4.06 2.28
N PRO A 29 -6.52 -4.44 2.52
CA PRO A 29 -7.66 -3.51 2.47
C PRO A 29 -7.50 -2.28 3.36
N GLY A 30 -7.01 -2.45 4.60
CA GLY A 30 -6.83 -1.36 5.56
C GLY A 30 -5.85 -0.25 5.12
N LEU A 31 -5.03 -0.49 4.09
CA LEU A 31 -4.21 0.54 3.44
C LEU A 31 -4.70 0.85 2.00
N ALA A 32 -5.16 -0.15 1.25
CA ALA A 32 -5.61 0.04 -0.13
C ALA A 32 -6.87 0.91 -0.23
N GLU A 33 -7.79 0.81 0.73
CA GLU A 33 -9.00 1.63 0.77
C GLU A 33 -8.72 3.12 1.02
N PRO A 34 -7.96 3.52 2.05
CA PRO A 34 -7.63 4.93 2.25
C PRO A 34 -6.80 5.51 1.09
N LEU A 35 -5.93 4.71 0.43
CA LEU A 35 -5.21 5.18 -0.76
C LEU A 35 -6.12 5.54 -1.92
N ARG A 36 -7.24 4.82 -2.10
CA ARG A 36 -8.25 5.13 -3.14
C ARG A 36 -9.22 6.23 -2.71
N GLY A 37 -9.57 6.25 -1.42
CA GLY A 37 -10.58 7.16 -0.87
C GLY A 37 -10.05 8.54 -0.46
N GLN A 38 -8.75 8.68 -0.21
CA GLN A 38 -8.12 9.93 0.22
C GLN A 38 -6.89 10.24 -0.64
N PRO A 39 -7.05 11.00 -1.74
CA PRO A 39 -5.94 11.35 -2.64
C PRO A 39 -4.73 11.97 -1.91
N ALA A 40 -5.00 12.81 -0.90
CA ALA A 40 -3.95 13.44 -0.10
C ALA A 40 -3.04 12.44 0.65
N LEU A 41 -3.52 11.24 0.98
CA LEU A 41 -2.66 10.19 1.54
C LEU A 41 -1.72 9.64 0.48
N ALA A 42 -2.25 9.33 -0.71
CA ALA A 42 -1.47 8.81 -1.82
C ALA A 42 -0.40 9.81 -2.26
N ASP A 43 -0.78 11.08 -2.39
CA ASP A 43 0.14 12.17 -2.73
C ASP A 43 1.26 12.29 -1.70
N ARG A 44 0.93 12.25 -0.40
CA ARG A 44 1.93 12.33 0.66
C ARG A 44 2.88 11.13 0.68
N LEU A 45 2.39 9.92 0.39
CA LEU A 45 3.27 8.76 0.27
C LEU A 45 4.18 8.88 -0.96
N ALA A 46 3.63 9.31 -2.09
CA ALA A 46 4.42 9.55 -3.31
C ALA A 46 5.53 10.58 -3.05
N GLU A 47 5.22 11.71 -2.41
CA GLU A 47 6.22 12.72 -2.01
C GLU A 47 7.34 12.13 -1.15
N ARG A 48 7.01 11.26 -0.18
CA ARG A 48 8.00 10.70 0.75
C ARG A 48 8.83 9.58 0.15
N TRP A 49 8.27 8.86 -0.81
CA TRP A 49 8.89 7.67 -1.38
C TRP A 49 9.55 7.93 -2.74
N HIS A 50 9.40 9.15 -3.30
CA HIS A 50 10.11 9.55 -4.52
C HIS A 50 11.63 9.66 -4.33
N ASP A 51 12.10 9.88 -3.10
CA ASP A 51 13.52 10.06 -2.80
C ASP A 51 14.24 8.71 -2.68
N THR A 52 15.42 8.65 -3.27
CA THR A 52 16.41 7.60 -2.97
C THR A 52 17.36 8.08 -1.87
N PRO A 53 17.78 7.21 -0.93
CA PRO A 53 17.48 5.79 -0.84
C PRO A 53 16.08 5.48 -0.27
N PRO A 54 15.56 4.25 -0.48
CA PRO A 54 14.31 3.80 0.15
C PRO A 54 14.29 4.05 1.66
N PRO A 55 13.12 4.32 2.25
CA PRO A 55 13.00 4.58 3.67
C PRO A 55 13.47 3.37 4.50
N GLY A 56 14.18 3.64 5.59
CA GLY A 56 14.45 2.62 6.60
C GLY A 56 13.14 2.12 7.25
N LEU A 57 13.19 0.95 7.90
CA LEU A 57 12.00 0.27 8.45
C LEU A 57 11.11 1.17 9.32
N ALA A 58 11.69 1.99 10.20
CA ALA A 58 10.92 2.87 11.07
C ALA A 58 10.17 3.97 10.28
N ALA A 59 10.82 4.54 9.26
CA ALA A 59 10.20 5.53 8.39
C ALA A 59 9.10 4.90 7.53
N PHE A 60 9.36 3.72 6.96
CA PHE A 60 8.34 2.95 6.23
C PHE A 60 7.10 2.68 7.08
N LEU A 61 7.29 2.19 8.33
CA LEU A 61 6.18 1.95 9.25
C LEU A 61 5.44 3.24 9.61
N ALA A 62 6.14 4.36 9.81
CA ALA A 62 5.50 5.64 10.07
C ALA A 62 4.66 6.13 8.88
N ASP A 63 5.15 5.94 7.65
CA ASP A 63 4.48 6.34 6.43
C ASP A 63 3.22 5.52 6.18
N VAL A 64 3.32 4.18 6.25
CA VAL A 64 2.14 3.33 6.05
C VAL A 64 1.13 3.48 7.18
N GLN A 65 1.46 4.10 8.32
CA GLN A 65 0.55 4.38 9.44
C GLN A 65 -0.02 5.82 9.41
N LEU A 66 0.24 6.63 8.37
CA LEU A 66 -0.30 7.98 8.23
C LEU A 66 -1.83 8.00 8.37
N ARG A 67 -2.35 8.88 9.23
CA ARG A 67 -3.77 8.90 9.58
C ARG A 67 -4.64 9.21 8.36
N ALA A 68 -5.65 8.38 8.14
CA ALA A 68 -6.69 8.59 7.16
C ALA A 68 -8.03 8.58 7.89
N LYS A 69 -8.76 9.69 7.90
CA LYS A 69 -9.99 9.82 8.68
C LYS A 69 -11.03 8.77 8.23
N GLY A 70 -11.61 8.05 9.17
CA GLY A 70 -12.60 7.01 8.87
C GLY A 70 -12.01 5.65 8.50
N TYR A 71 -10.69 5.50 8.50
CA TYR A 71 -9.99 4.24 8.27
C TYR A 71 -9.18 3.87 9.50
N ALA A 72 -9.59 2.79 10.18
CA ALA A 72 -8.98 2.33 11.44
C ALA A 72 -8.53 0.87 11.39
N ASP A 73 -8.66 0.21 10.24
CA ASP A 73 -8.31 -1.20 10.08
C ASP A 73 -6.79 -1.41 10.12
N ASP A 74 -6.40 -2.65 10.44
CA ASP A 74 -5.02 -3.08 10.42
C ASP A 74 -4.41 -2.88 9.02
N ARG A 75 -3.16 -2.38 9.01
CA ARG A 75 -2.46 -2.09 7.76
C ARG A 75 -1.43 -3.17 7.47
N THR A 76 -1.49 -3.70 6.25
CA THR A 76 -0.51 -4.63 5.71
C THR A 76 0.03 -4.05 4.42
N ALA A 77 1.35 -3.98 4.30
CA ALA A 77 2.04 -3.40 3.16
C ALA A 77 3.35 -4.13 2.88
N ALA A 78 3.67 -4.31 1.61
CA ALA A 78 4.99 -4.66 1.11
C ALA A 78 5.31 -3.76 -0.08
N ALA A 79 6.48 -3.13 -0.07
CA ALA A 79 6.89 -2.20 -1.12
C ALA A 79 8.24 -2.61 -1.70
N VAL A 80 8.39 -2.43 -3.01
CA VAL A 80 9.63 -2.63 -3.76
C VAL A 80 9.93 -1.32 -4.48
N TRP A 81 11.13 -0.78 -4.26
CA TRP A 81 11.64 0.39 -4.96
C TRP A 81 12.50 -0.09 -6.11
N GLU A 82 12.21 0.38 -7.31
CA GLU A 82 13.11 0.18 -8.45
C GLU A 82 14.35 1.08 -8.30
N SER A 83 15.49 0.56 -8.73
CA SER A 83 16.82 1.21 -8.67
C SER A 83 17.28 1.69 -10.03
#